data_AF-R6HJZ4-F1
#
_entry.id   AF-R6HJZ4-F1
#
_cell.length_a   1.000
_cell.length_b   1.000
_cell.length_c   1.000
_cell.angle_alpha   90.00
_cell.angle_beta   90.00
_cell.angle_gamma   90.00
#
_symmetry.space_group_name_H-M   'P 1'
#
loop_
_entity.id
_entity.type
_entity.pdbx_description
1 polymer ?
#
loop_
_entity_poly.entity_id
_entity_poly.type
_entity_poly.pdbx_seq_one_letter_code
_entity_poly.pdbx_strand_id
1 'polypeptide(L)'
;MAVPELTPEERQQALEKAKAARIKRAQVREDLKNGTLTLKDVLAMKDDPIVGRMKASTLIETLPGYGKAKAEKIMKELDIAESRRLKGLGERQQKALLERLG
;
A
#
# COMPACT_ATOMS: atom_id res chain seq x y z
N MET A 1 26.42 10.15 11.11
CA MET A 1 25.84 9.47 12.29
C MET A 1 26.11 7.99 12.11
N ALA A 2 26.85 7.36 13.02
CA ALA A 2 27.29 5.97 12.88
C ALA A 2 26.08 5.02 12.83
N VAL A 3 26.05 4.12 11.85
CA VAL A 3 25.01 3.08 11.74
C VAL A 3 25.23 2.14 12.93
N PRO A 4 24.26 1.96 13.83
CA PRO A 4 24.40 1.01 14.93
C PRO A 4 24.61 -0.38 14.33
N GLU A 5 25.70 -1.05 14.71
CA GLU A 5 25.97 -2.42 14.30
C GLU A 5 24.99 -3.35 15.03
N LEU A 6 23.92 -3.76 14.32
CA LEU A 6 22.95 -4.70 14.88
C LEU A 6 23.67 -6.02 15.22
N THR A 7 23.41 -6.48 16.44
CA THR A 7 23.81 -7.81 16.89
C THR A 7 23.20 -8.88 15.95
N PRO A 8 23.81 -10.07 15.81
CA PRO A 8 23.27 -11.14 14.96
C PRO A 8 21.81 -11.48 15.28
N GLU A 9 21.44 -11.41 16.56
CA GLU A 9 20.08 -11.68 17.05
C GLU A 9 19.09 -10.59 16.63
N GLU A 10 19.44 -9.30 16.77
CA GLU A 10 18.60 -8.19 16.29
C GLU A 10 18.44 -8.23 14.77
N ARG A 11 19.48 -8.67 14.04
CA ARG A 11 19.42 -8.89 12.60
C ARG A 11 18.41 -9.98 12.23
N GLN A 12 18.44 -11.12 12.92
CA GLN A 12 17.45 -12.19 12.72
C GLN A 12 16.03 -11.70 13.01
N GLN A 13 15.82 -11.00 14.13
CA GLN A 13 14.51 -10.44 14.46
C GLN A 13 14.02 -9.42 13.43
N ALA A 14 14.90 -8.56 12.92
CA ALA A 14 14.58 -7.59 11.87
C ALA A 14 14.21 -8.29 10.55
N LEU A 15 14.90 -9.38 10.21
CA LEU A 15 14.59 -10.19 9.03
C LEU A 15 13.22 -10.88 9.15
N GLU A 16 12.90 -11.46 10.31
CA GLU A 16 11.60 -12.07 10.57
C GLU A 16 10.47 -11.04 10.51
N LYS A 17 10.65 -9.85 11.12
CA LYS A 17 9.70 -8.74 10.99
C LYS A 17 9.52 -8.30 9.54
N ALA A 18 10.60 -8.27 8.75
CA ALA A 18 10.52 -7.93 7.33
C ALA A 18 9.80 -9.01 6.51
N LYS A 19 9.97 -10.29 6.83
CA LYS A 19 9.21 -11.40 6.21
C LYS A 19 7.73 -11.28 6.52
N ALA A 20 7.36 -11.13 7.80
CA ALA A 20 5.98 -10.93 8.22
C ALA A 20 5.33 -9.73 7.51
N ALA A 21 6.05 -8.62 7.36
CA ALA A 21 5.58 -7.46 6.63
C ALA A 21 5.35 -7.74 5.13
N ARG A 22 6.21 -8.54 4.48
CA ARG A 22 6.00 -8.94 3.08
C ARG A 22 4.77 -9.84 2.93
N ILE A 23 4.58 -10.80 3.84
CA ILE A 23 3.42 -11.71 3.85
C ILE A 23 2.13 -10.91 4.00
N LYS A 24 2.05 -10.00 4.99
CA LYS A 24 0.87 -9.16 5.19
C LYS A 24 0.52 -8.31 3.96
N ARG A 25 1.53 -7.75 3.28
CA ARG A 25 1.30 -7.01 2.02
C ARG A 25 0.83 -7.90 0.88
N ALA A 26 1.28 -9.15 0.81
CA ALA A 26 0.81 -10.10 -0.18
C ALA A 26 -0.67 -10.44 0.07
N GLN A 27 -1.02 -10.73 1.33
CA GLN A 27 -2.41 -11.00 1.75
C GLN A 27 -3.35 -9.85 1.39
N VAL A 28 -3.03 -8.61 1.77
CA VAL A 28 -3.88 -7.44 1.42
C VAL A 28 -4.11 -7.31 -0.09
N ARG A 29 -3.10 -7.61 -0.92
CA ARG A 29 -3.25 -7.57 -2.38
C ARG A 29 -4.10 -8.71 -2.92
N GLU A 30 -3.97 -9.89 -2.33
CA GLU A 30 -4.76 -11.06 -2.68
C GLU A 30 -6.23 -10.87 -2.29
N ASP A 31 -6.48 -10.37 -1.09
CA ASP A 31 -7.82 -10.04 -0.59
C ASP A 31 -8.49 -8.95 -1.44
N LEU A 32 -7.73 -7.93 -1.88
CA LEU A 32 -8.22 -6.90 -2.83
C LEU A 32 -8.55 -7.50 -4.20
N LYS A 33 -7.70 -8.41 -4.69
CA LYS A 33 -7.90 -9.08 -5.98
C LYS A 33 -9.12 -10.00 -5.96
N ASN A 34 -9.34 -10.69 -4.84
CA ASN A 34 -10.46 -11.60 -4.63
C ASN A 34 -11.76 -10.87 -4.27
N GLY A 35 -11.72 -9.55 -4.02
CA GLY A 35 -12.87 -8.75 -3.61
C GLY A 35 -13.29 -8.98 -2.15
N THR A 36 -12.45 -9.65 -1.34
CA THR A 36 -12.67 -9.85 0.10
C THR A 36 -12.44 -8.55 0.87
N LEU A 37 -11.48 -7.74 0.42
CA LEU A 37 -11.24 -6.39 0.92
C LEU A 37 -11.64 -5.37 -0.15
N THR A 38 -12.29 -4.28 0.27
CA THR A 38 -12.55 -3.14 -0.61
C THR A 38 -11.42 -2.10 -0.51
N LEU A 39 -11.34 -1.20 -1.50
CA LEU A 39 -10.42 -0.06 -1.42
C LEU A 39 -10.65 0.78 -0.16
N LYS A 40 -11.92 0.92 0.26
CA LYS A 40 -12.31 1.64 1.48
C LYS A 40 -11.73 1.03 2.74
N ASP A 41 -11.78 -0.29 2.85
CA ASP A 41 -11.23 -1.01 4.00
C ASP A 41 -9.72 -0.85 4.08
N VAL A 42 -9.03 -0.95 2.93
CA VAL A 42 -7.57 -0.78 2.87
C VAL A 42 -7.15 0.67 3.15
N LEU A 43 -7.94 1.65 2.71
CA LEU A 43 -7.72 3.07 3.05
C LEU A 43 -8.00 3.35 4.54
N ALA A 44 -8.95 2.65 5.17
CA ALA A 44 -9.17 2.72 6.61
C ALA A 44 -7.99 2.13 7.41
N MET A 45 -7.28 1.14 6.84
CA MET A 45 -6.07 0.56 7.43
C MET A 45 -4.79 1.39 7.18
N LYS A 46 -4.88 2.65 6.72
CA LYS A 46 -3.71 3.49 6.42
C LYS A 46 -2.78 3.74 7.62
N ASP A 47 -3.30 3.64 8.83
CA ASP A 47 -2.52 3.84 10.07
C ASP A 47 -1.69 2.61 10.45
N ASP A 48 -1.97 1.45 9.85
CA ASP A 48 -1.15 0.26 10.01
C ASP A 48 0.27 0.53 9.46
N PRO A 49 1.32 0.22 10.25
CA PRO A 49 2.70 0.55 9.88
C PRO A 49 3.20 -0.21 8.64
N ILE A 50 2.55 -1.29 8.25
CA ILE A 50 2.89 -2.11 7.07
C ILE A 50 2.05 -1.67 5.87
N VAL A 51 0.73 -1.58 6.03
CA VAL A 51 -0.22 -1.23 4.97
C VAL A 51 -0.09 0.24 4.59
N GLY A 52 -0.01 1.15 5.56
CA GLY A 52 0.21 2.58 5.33
C GLY A 52 1.47 2.91 4.52
N ARG A 53 2.47 2.02 4.55
CA ARG A 53 3.70 2.16 3.74
C ARG A 53 3.57 1.59 2.32
N MET A 54 2.47 0.94 1.95
CA MET A 54 2.27 0.48 0.58
C MET A 54 2.05 1.66 -0.37
N LYS A 55 2.45 1.50 -1.63
CA LYS A 55 2.23 2.53 -2.67
C LYS A 55 0.76 2.47 -3.11
N ALA A 56 0.16 3.65 -3.32
CA ALA A 56 -1.20 3.73 -3.82
C ALA A 56 -1.32 3.10 -5.22
N SER A 57 -0.36 3.37 -6.10
CA SER A 57 -0.28 2.76 -7.45
C SER A 57 -0.35 1.24 -7.42
N THR A 58 0.46 0.60 -6.56
CA THR A 58 0.48 -0.87 -6.45
C THR A 58 -0.83 -1.47 -5.94
N LEU A 59 -1.65 -0.71 -5.22
CA LEU A 59 -2.95 -1.17 -4.76
C LEU A 59 -4.00 -1.04 -5.85
N ILE A 60 -3.97 0.07 -6.59
CA ILE A 60 -4.85 0.25 -7.76
C ILE A 60 -4.56 -0.84 -8.80
N GLU A 61 -3.28 -1.18 -9.02
CA GLU A 61 -2.86 -2.27 -9.91
C GLU A 61 -3.34 -3.67 -9.48
N THR A 62 -3.68 -3.85 -8.21
CA THR A 62 -4.16 -5.15 -7.69
C THR A 62 -5.67 -5.31 -7.85
N LEU A 63 -6.39 -4.22 -8.12
CA LEU A 63 -7.82 -4.29 -8.36
C LEU A 63 -8.11 -5.01 -9.69
N PRO A 64 -9.15 -5.86 -9.72
CA PRO A 64 -9.52 -6.56 -10.95
C PRO A 64 -9.87 -5.56 -12.05
N GLY A 65 -9.23 -5.71 -13.21
CA GLY A 65 -9.45 -4.84 -14.38
C GLY A 65 -8.62 -3.55 -14.42
N TYR A 66 -7.79 -3.29 -13.41
CA TYR A 66 -6.89 -2.14 -13.34
C TYR A 66 -5.42 -2.57 -13.45
N GLY A 67 -4.88 -2.59 -14.67
CA GLY A 67 -3.44 -2.79 -14.88
C GLY A 67 -2.62 -1.52 -14.65
N LYS A 68 -1.28 -1.65 -14.75
CA LYS A 68 -0.31 -0.56 -14.60
C LYS A 68 -0.68 0.73 -15.34
N ALA A 69 -1.01 0.62 -16.63
CA ALA A 69 -1.37 1.79 -17.45
C ALA A 69 -2.64 2.52 -16.95
N LYS A 70 -3.65 1.77 -16.48
CA LYS A 70 -4.88 2.35 -15.92
C LYS A 70 -4.60 2.98 -14.56
N ALA A 71 -3.80 2.32 -13.72
CA ALA A 71 -3.41 2.86 -12.42
C ALA A 71 -2.65 4.18 -12.56
N GLU A 72 -1.65 4.25 -13.46
CA GLU A 72 -0.92 5.48 -13.76
C GLU A 72 -1.84 6.59 -14.28
N LYS A 73 -2.79 6.25 -15.17
CA LYS A 73 -3.76 7.22 -15.70
C LYS A 73 -4.62 7.81 -14.58
N ILE A 74 -5.18 6.98 -13.70
CA ILE A 74 -6.02 7.42 -12.58
C ILE A 74 -5.20 8.27 -11.61
N MET A 75 -3.98 7.85 -11.29
CA MET A 75 -3.09 8.61 -10.42
C MET A 75 -2.79 10.00 -11.00
N LYS A 76 -2.56 10.11 -12.32
CA LYS A 76 -2.38 11.40 -13.01
C LYS A 76 -3.65 12.25 -13.03
N GLU A 77 -4.80 11.65 -13.32
CA GLU A 77 -6.11 12.34 -13.30
C GLU A 77 -6.42 12.93 -11.92
N LEU A 78 -6.03 12.24 -10.84
CA LEU A 78 -6.26 12.65 -9.46
C LEU A 78 -5.11 13.48 -8.85
N ASP A 79 -4.11 13.85 -9.65
CA ASP A 79 -2.90 14.57 -9.22
C ASP A 79 -2.20 13.92 -8.00
N ILE A 80 -2.12 12.58 -8.04
CA ILE A 80 -1.44 11.77 -7.03
C ILE A 80 -0.09 11.33 -7.59
N ALA A 81 1.00 11.73 -6.93
CA ALA A 81 2.34 11.29 -7.29
C ALA A 81 2.48 9.76 -7.25
N GLU A 82 3.18 9.17 -8.23
CA GLU A 82 3.38 7.70 -8.32
C GLU A 82 4.12 7.10 -7.12
N SER A 83 4.94 7.91 -6.45
CA SER A 83 5.67 7.53 -5.24
C SER A 83 4.81 7.60 -3.96
N ARG A 84 3.56 8.10 -4.05
CA ARG A 84 2.70 8.32 -2.90
C ARG A 84 2.30 6.99 -2.24
N ARG A 85 2.38 7.00 -0.91
CA ARG A 85 1.99 5.87 -0.05
C ARG A 85 0.63 6.12 0.57
N LEU A 86 -0.04 5.05 1.00
CA LEU A 86 -1.36 5.11 1.62
C LEU A 86 -1.47 6.10 2.78
N LYS A 87 -0.52 6.02 3.72
CA LYS A 87 -0.48 6.94 4.88
C LYS A 87 -0.33 8.41 4.48
N GLY A 88 0.23 8.66 3.30
CA GLY A 88 0.43 9.99 2.78
C GLY A 88 -0.77 10.52 1.97
N LEU A 89 -1.77 9.72 1.64
CA LEU A 89 -2.92 10.24 0.88
C LEU A 89 -3.71 11.23 1.74
N GLY A 90 -3.87 12.45 1.22
CA GLY A 90 -4.74 13.44 1.86
C GLY A 90 -6.21 13.05 1.74
N GLU A 91 -7.08 13.59 2.60
CA GLU A 91 -8.51 13.23 2.62
C GLU A 91 -9.21 13.43 1.27
N ARG A 92 -8.86 14.50 0.54
CA ARG A 92 -9.39 14.76 -0.81
C ARG A 92 -8.99 13.67 -1.81
N GLN A 93 -7.73 13.23 -1.77
CA GLN A 93 -7.23 12.16 -2.64
C GLN A 93 -7.88 10.82 -2.28
N GLN A 94 -8.10 10.56 -0.99
CA GLN A 94 -8.80 9.36 -0.53
C GLN A 94 -10.24 9.32 -1.04
N LYS A 95 -10.98 10.43 -0.90
CA LYS A 95 -12.34 10.54 -1.41
C LYS A 95 -12.39 10.39 -2.93
N ALA A 96 -11.51 11.06 -3.67
CA ALA A 96 -11.49 10.97 -5.13
C ALA A 96 -11.14 9.55 -5.62
N LEU A 97 -10.24 8.84 -4.93
CA LEU A 97 -9.97 7.43 -5.23
C LEU A 97 -11.20 6.56 -4.97
N LEU A 98 -11.92 6.78 -3.87
CA LEU A 98 -13.15 6.04 -3.55
C LEU A 98 -14.28 6.33 -4.54
N GLU A 99 -14.44 7.57 -4.98
CA GLU A 99 -15.45 7.92 -6.00
C GLU A 99 -15.12 7.31 -7.36
N ARG A 100 -13.83 7.14 -7.67
CA ARG A 100 -13.39 6.63 -8.97
C ARG A 100 -13.38 5.10 -9.06
N LEU A 101 -13.06 4.43 -7.95
CA LEU A 101 -12.74 3.00 -7.89
C LEU A 101 -13.64 2.20 -6.93
N GLY A 102 -14.46 2.87 -6.11
CA GLY A 102 -15.39 2.26 -5.16
C GLY A 102 -16.72 1.86 -5.78
#